data_AF-A0A934AJK6-F1
#
_entry.id   AF-A0A934AJK6-F1
#
_cell.length_a   1.000
_cell.length_b   1.000
_cell.length_c   1.000
_cell.angle_alpha   90.00
_cell.angle_beta   90.00
_cell.angle_gamma   90.00
#
_symmetry.space_group_name_H-M   'P 1'
#
loop_
_entity.id
_entity.type
_entity.pdbx_description
1 polymer ?
#
loop_
_entity_poly.entity_id
_entity_poly.type
_entity_poly.pdbx_seq_one_letter_code
_entity_poly.pdbx_strand_id
1 'polypeptide(L)' 'KIQTLDTSNVPETSQVTGSENVFRDDEVDAGRILTQEEALSNAKRTHNGFFVVKSVFE' A
#
# COMPACT_ATOMS: atom_id res chain seq x y z
N LYS A 1 -17.08 27.27 9.30
CA LYS A 1 -17.16 27.93 7.97
C LYS A 1 -17.68 26.98 6.89
N ILE A 2 -17.17 25.76 6.77
CA ILE A 2 -17.64 24.80 5.73
C ILE A 2 -18.98 24.11 6.05
N GLN A 3 -19.41 24.09 7.33
CA GLN A 3 -20.68 23.45 7.75
C GLN A 3 -21.95 24.22 7.33
N THR A 4 -21.82 25.45 6.83
CA THR A 4 -22.96 26.26 6.36
C THR A 4 -23.24 26.08 4.87
N LEU A 5 -22.44 25.26 4.18
CA LEU A 5 -22.59 24.98 2.75
C LEU A 5 -23.50 23.77 2.57
N ASP A 6 -24.49 23.88 1.70
CA ASP A 6 -25.36 22.77 1.32
C ASP A 6 -24.64 21.91 0.26
N THR A 7 -24.28 20.68 0.63
CA THR A 7 -23.66 19.68 -0.25
C THR A 7 -24.57 18.48 -0.50
N SER A 8 -25.87 18.58 -0.16
CA SER A 8 -26.82 17.46 -0.26
C SER A 8 -26.92 16.84 -1.66
N ASN A 9 -26.60 17.62 -2.71
CA ASN A 9 -26.66 17.20 -4.12
C ASN A 9 -25.30 17.15 -4.82
N VAL A 10 -24.20 17.27 -4.08
CA VAL A 10 -22.84 17.27 -4.64
C VAL A 10 -22.17 15.93 -4.33
N PRO A 11 -21.87 15.09 -5.33
CA PRO A 11 -21.11 13.87 -5.09
C PRO A 11 -19.70 14.21 -4.60
N GLU A 12 -19.15 13.35 -3.75
CA GLU A 12 -17.80 13.53 -3.23
C GLU A 12 -16.75 13.42 -4.35
N THR A 13 -15.73 14.27 -4.30
CA THR A 13 -14.60 14.20 -5.23
C THR A 13 -13.55 13.22 -4.69
N SER A 14 -13.55 11.97 -5.17
CA SER A 14 -12.55 10.97 -4.76
C SER A 14 -11.18 11.18 -5.41
N GLN A 15 -11.16 11.67 -6.65
CA GLN A 15 -9.97 12.04 -7.41
C GLN A 15 -10.33 13.11 -8.45
N VAL A 16 -9.33 13.82 -8.99
CA VAL A 16 -9.50 14.85 -10.03
C VAL A 16 -8.87 14.47 -11.38
N THR A 17 -8.22 13.30 -11.44
CA THR A 17 -7.41 12.81 -12.57
C THR A 17 -8.21 12.01 -13.59
N GLY A 18 -9.51 11.79 -13.38
CA GLY A 18 -10.37 11.03 -14.29
C GLY A 18 -9.99 9.54 -14.41
N SER A 19 -9.26 9.01 -13.43
CA SER A 19 -8.71 7.66 -13.47
C SER A 19 -9.81 6.59 -13.46
N GLU A 20 -9.68 5.64 -14.37
CA GLU A 20 -10.51 4.43 -14.45
C GLU A 20 -9.80 3.22 -13.81
N ASN A 21 -10.42 2.05 -13.87
CA ASN A 21 -9.81 0.82 -13.34
C ASN A 21 -8.51 0.48 -14.08
N VAL A 22 -7.40 0.45 -13.33
CA VAL A 22 -6.09 0.05 -13.83
C VAL A 22 -5.79 -1.37 -13.36
N PHE A 23 -5.74 -2.31 -14.31
CA PHE A 23 -5.42 -3.70 -14.05
C PHE A 23 -3.93 -3.98 -14.30
N ARG A 24 -3.42 -5.02 -13.66
CA ARG A 24 -2.08 -5.58 -13.89
C ARG A 24 -2.24 -6.99 -14.44
N ASP A 25 -1.50 -7.33 -15.48
CA ASP A 25 -1.49 -8.68 -16.06
C ASP A 25 -1.01 -9.71 -15.04
N ASP A 26 -1.49 -10.95 -15.17
CA ASP A 26 -1.10 -12.06 -14.29
C ASP A 26 0.22 -12.71 -14.73
N GLU A 27 1.27 -11.89 -14.73
CA GLU A 27 2.61 -12.30 -15.14
C GLU A 27 3.65 -11.99 -14.05
N VAL A 28 4.73 -12.78 -14.03
CA VAL A 28 5.86 -12.56 -13.11
C VAL A 28 6.78 -11.50 -13.69
N ASP A 29 6.86 -10.35 -13.03
CA ASP A 29 7.81 -9.28 -13.35
C ASP A 29 9.04 -9.35 -12.43
N ALA A 30 10.09 -10.01 -12.91
CA ALA A 30 11.34 -10.16 -12.16
C ALA A 30 12.04 -8.83 -11.86
N GLY A 31 11.82 -7.77 -12.66
CA GLY A 31 12.40 -6.45 -12.43
C GLY A 31 11.78 -5.70 -11.25
N ARG A 32 10.61 -6.16 -10.78
CA ARG A 32 9.90 -5.61 -9.61
C ARG A 32 10.09 -6.43 -8.34
N ILE A 33 10.81 -7.54 -8.40
CA ILE A 33 11.05 -8.41 -7.25
C ILE A 33 12.33 -7.96 -6.55
N LEU A 34 12.21 -7.54 -5.29
CA LEU A 34 13.36 -7.25 -4.45
C LEU A 34 14.08 -8.55 -4.06
N THR A 35 15.40 -8.48 -3.99
CA THR A 35 16.20 -9.53 -3.36
C THR A 35 15.88 -9.62 -1.86
N GLN A 36 16.19 -10.77 -1.25
CA GLN A 36 15.98 -10.95 0.20
C GLN A 36 16.76 -9.91 1.02
N GLU A 37 17.95 -9.53 0.58
CA GLU A 37 18.77 -8.49 1.23
C GLU A 37 18.09 -7.12 1.17
N GLU A 38 17.61 -6.71 -0.02
CA GLU A 38 16.90 -5.43 -0.19
C GLU A 38 15.63 -5.37 0.65
N ALA A 39 14.85 -6.45 0.67
CA ALA A 39 13.61 -6.55 1.45
C ALA A 39 13.86 -6.42 2.97
N LEU A 40 15.01 -6.87 3.45
CA LEU A 40 15.38 -6.87 4.88
C LEU A 40 16.23 -5.65 5.29
N SER A 41 16.70 -4.84 4.34
CA SER A 41 17.63 -3.73 4.55
C SER A 41 17.21 -2.74 5.66
N ASN A 42 15.91 -2.51 5.80
CA ASN A 42 15.34 -1.57 6.77
C ASN A 42 14.71 -2.25 8.01
N ALA A 43 14.79 -3.57 8.12
CA ALA A 43 14.20 -4.31 9.22
C ALA A 43 14.98 -4.08 10.52
N LYS A 44 14.28 -3.67 11.59
CA LYS A 44 14.90 -3.42 12.91
C LYS A 44 15.60 -4.64 13.50
N ARG A 45 15.06 -5.84 13.26
CA ARG A 45 15.64 -7.13 13.68
C ARG A 45 15.37 -8.16 12.61
N THR A 46 16.41 -8.88 12.23
CA THR A 46 16.35 -9.96 11.24
C THR A 46 17.02 -11.20 11.79
N HIS A 47 16.58 -12.36 11.34
CA HIS A 47 17.22 -13.64 11.64
C HIS A 47 16.93 -14.62 10.51
N ASN A 48 17.97 -15.20 9.90
CA ASN A 48 17.87 -16.22 8.84
C ASN A 48 16.89 -15.87 7.70
N GLY A 49 16.88 -14.60 7.24
CA GLY A 49 15.98 -14.17 6.17
C GLY A 49 14.56 -13.77 6.62
N PHE A 50 14.28 -13.78 7.92
CA PHE A 50 12.98 -13.42 8.49
C PHE A 50 13.01 -12.08 9.22
N PHE A 51 11.87 -11.38 9.22
CA PHE A 51 11.61 -10.27 10.13
C PHE A 51 11.33 -10.80 11.54
N VAL A 52 12.04 -10.30 12.54
CA VAL A 52 11.90 -10.79 13.92
C VAL A 52 10.98 -9.86 14.72
N VAL A 53 9.85 -10.40 15.17
CA VAL A 53 8.88 -9.74 16.06
C VAL A 53 8.79 -10.47 17.39
N LYS A 54 8.08 -9.89 18.37
CA LYS A 54 7.69 -10.64 19.57
C LYS A 54 6.72 -11.74 19.14
N SER A 55 6.90 -12.94 19.69
CA SER A 55 6.00 -14.06 19.45
C SER A 55 4.56 -13.66 19.79
N VAL A 56 3.64 -13.97 18.89
CA VAL A 56 2.21 -13.75 19.09
C VAL A 56 1.68 -14.97 19.85
N PHE A 57 1.21 -14.74 21.07
CA PHE A 57 0.52 -15.72 21.91
C PHE A 57 -0.88 -15.17 22.24
N GLU A 58 -1.85 -16.04 22.49
CA GLU A 58 -3.18 -15.69 23.02
C GLU A 58 -3.13 -15.35 24.51
#